data_AF-A0AAN8SVU5-F1
#
_entry.id   AF-A0AAN8SVU5-F1
#
_cell.length_a   1.000
_cell.length_b   1.000
_cell.length_c   1.000
_cell.angle_alpha   90.00
_cell.angle_beta   90.00
_cell.angle_gamma   90.00
#
_symmetry.space_group_name_H-M   'P 1'
#
loop_
_entity.id
_entity.type
_entity.pdbx_description
1 polymer ?
#
loop_
_entity_poly.entity_id
_entity_poly.type
_entity_poly.pdbx_seq_one_letter_code
_entity_poly.pdbx_strand_id
1 'polypeptide(L)' 'MALYELAVFDPSDPVLDPIWKQSMFVIPFMTHLGITNSWGGWSIIGGIVTNPCI' A
#
# COMPACT_ATOMS: atom_id res chain seq x y z
N MET A 1 -1.81 12.65 7.49
CA MET A 1 -0.90 11.52 7.74
C MET A 1 -1.01 10.44 6.66
N ALA A 2 -2.18 9.84 6.44
CA ALA A 2 -2.39 8.82 5.40
C ALA A 2 -1.98 9.26 3.98
N LEU A 3 -2.33 10.49 3.57
CA LEU A 3 -1.94 11.02 2.25
C LEU A 3 -0.42 11.21 2.09
N TYR A 4 0.29 11.51 3.18
CA TYR A 4 1.75 11.62 3.17
C TYR A 4 2.39 10.25 3.02
N GLU A 5 1.92 9.25 3.78
CA GLU A 5 2.39 7.88 3.64
C GLU A 5 2.12 7.33 2.24
N LEU A 6 0.94 7.60 1.65
CA LEU A 6 0.64 7.21 0.27
C LEU A 6 1.53 7.89 -0.78
N ALA A 7 1.98 9.12 -0.54
CA ALA A 7 2.84 9.86 -1.47
C ALA A 7 4.31 9.39 -1.41
N VAL A 8 4.75 8.85 -0.27
CA VAL A 8 6.13 8.39 -0.04
C VAL A 8 6.27 6.87 -0.18
N PHE A 9 5.17 6.13 -0.09
CA PHE A 9 5.15 4.67 -0.19
C PHE A 9 5.66 4.17 -1.54
N ASP A 10 6.56 3.19 -1.50
CA ASP A 10 7.00 2.44 -2.68
C ASP A 10 6.40 1.02 -2.68
N PRO A 11 5.42 0.73 -3.55
CA PRO A 11 4.80 -0.59 -3.67
C PRO A 11 5.59 -1.59 -4.53
N SER A 12 6.78 -1.23 -5.05
CA SER A 12 7.48 -2.01 -6.08
C SER A 12 7.93 -3.39 -5.59
N ASP A 13 8.46 -3.49 -4.37
CA ASP A 13 9.12 -4.71 -3.88
C ASP A 13 8.63 -5.15 -2.48
N PRO A 14 7.44 -5.78 -2.38
CA PRO A 14 6.86 -6.17 -1.09
C PRO A 14 7.64 -7.26 -0.33
N VAL A 15 8.55 -7.98 -1.00
CA VAL A 15 9.37 -9.04 -0.40
C VAL A 15 10.62 -8.47 0.28
N LEU A 16 11.33 -7.56 -0.38
CA LEU A 16 12.61 -7.02 0.09
C LEU A 16 12.44 -5.70 0.85
N ASP A 17 11.41 -4.93 0.51
CA ASP A 17 11.06 -3.67 1.15
C ASP A 17 9.58 -3.61 1.58
N PRO A 18 9.18 -4.43 2.56
CA PRO A 18 7.85 -4.40 3.14
C PRO A 18 7.57 -3.10 3.92
N ILE A 19 6.28 -2.79 4.08
CA ILE A 19 5.72 -1.61 4.79
C ILE A 19 6.43 -1.25 6.10
N TRP A 20 6.80 -2.25 6.91
CA TRP A 20 7.45 -2.03 8.21
C TRP A 20 8.91 -1.53 8.11
N LYS A 21 9.57 -1.72 6.96
CA LYS A 21 10.91 -1.16 6.68
C LYS A 21 10.83 0.27 6.16
N GLN A 22 9.73 0.64 5.50
CA GLN A 22 9.47 1.98 5.00
C GLN A 22 8.95 2.97 6.06
N SER A 23 8.94 2.57 7.35
CA SER A 23 8.50 3.43 8.46
C SER A 23 7.06 3.96 8.32
N MET A 24 6.17 3.14 7.79
CA MET A 24 4.77 3.48 7.58
C MET A 24 3.94 3.11 8.80
N PHE A 25 3.06 4.00 9.24
CA PHE A 25 2.28 3.80 10.45
C PHE A 25 0.79 3.57 10.16
N VAL A 26 0.19 4.33 9.25
CA VAL A 26 -1.26 4.32 8.97
C VAL A 26 -1.65 3.22 7.98
N ILE A 27 -0.83 2.99 6.94
CA ILE A 27 -1.09 1.96 5.92
C ILE A 27 -1.26 0.55 6.50
N PRO A 28 -0.46 0.06 7.47
CA PRO A 28 -0.71 -1.24 8.11
C PRO A 28 -2.13 -1.36 8.70
N PHE A 29 -2.66 -0.30 9.32
CA PHE A 29 -4.02 -0.33 9.88
C PHE A 29 -5.09 -0.37 8.79
N MET A 30 -4.89 0.36 7.68
CA MET A 30 -5.79 0.31 6.53
C MET A 30 -5.81 -1.09 5.89
N THR A 31 -4.65 -1.73 5.78
CA THR A 31 -4.55 -3.11 5.27
C THR A 31 -5.25 -4.13 6.16
N HIS A 32 -5.18 -3.94 7.48
CA HIS A 32 -5.89 -4.80 8.43
C HIS A 32 -7.42 -4.65 8.32
N LEU A 33 -7.91 -3.48 7.87
CA LEU A 33 -9.32 -3.23 7.59
C LEU A 33 -9.75 -3.69 6.18
N GLY A 34 -8.84 -4.31 5.41
CA GLY A 34 -9.14 -4.84 4.08
C GLY A 34 -8.88 -3.88 2.92
N ILE A 35 -8.31 -2.69 3.18
CA ILE A 35 -7.91 -1.74 2.14
C ILE A 35 -6.53 -2.15 1.60
N THR A 36 -6.52 -2.90 0.50
CA THR A 36 -5.29 -3.49 -0.07
C THR A 36 -4.95 -3.02 -1.48
N ASN A 37 -5.85 -2.26 -2.11
CA ASN A 37 -5.74 -1.85 -3.51
C ASN A 37 -5.66 -0.33 -3.63
N SER A 38 -4.82 0.16 -4.54
CA SER A 38 -4.67 1.57 -4.85
C SER A 38 -5.29 1.91 -6.19
N TRP A 39 -5.80 3.14 -6.31
CA TRP A 39 -6.22 3.76 -7.57
C TRP A 39 -5.07 3.91 -8.56
N GLY A 40 -3.82 3.88 -8.07
CA GLY A 40 -2.60 3.83 -8.90
C GLY A 40 -2.32 2.47 -9.54
N GLY A 41 -3.23 1.50 -9.43
CA GLY A 41 -3.12 0.20 -10.09
C GLY A 41 -2.17 -0.79 -9.41
N TRP A 42 -1.76 -0.53 -8.17
CA TRP A 42 -0.92 -1.42 -7.37
C TRP A 42 -1.68 -1.95 -6.15
N SER A 43 -1.29 -3.14 -5.70
CA SER A 43 -1.76 -3.77 -4.47
C SER A 43 -0.61 -3.92 -3.47
N ILE A 44 -0.94 -3.91 -2.18
CA ILE A 44 0.00 -4.14 -1.08
C ILE A 44 0.72 -5.50 -1.20
N ILE A 45 0.10 -6.48 -1.88
CA ILE A 45 0.64 -7.83 -2.08
C ILE A 45 1.56 -7.90 -3.33
N GLY A 46 1.78 -6.78 -4.03
CA GLY A 46 2.58 -6.72 -5.27
C GLY A 46 1.82 -7.12 -6.54
N GLY A 47 0.49 -7.22 -6.46
CA GLY A 47 -0.36 -7.47 -7.63
C GLY A 47 -0.68 -6.19 -8.41
N ILE A 48 -0.90 -6.32 -9.71
CA ILE A 48 -1.44 -5.25 -10.56
C ILE A 48 -2.97 -5.25 -10.41
N VAL A 49 -3.54 -4.08 -10.09
CA VAL A 49 -4.97 -3.87 -9.91
C VAL A 49 -5.52 -3.08 -11.09
N THR A 50 -6.48 -3.65 -11.81
CA THR A 50 -7.10 -2.99 -12.97
C THR A 50 -8.36 -2.22 -12.62
N ASN A 51 -9.03 -2.58 -11.52
CA ASN A 51 -10.20 -1.86 -11.02
C ASN A 51 -10.25 -1.93 -9.50
N PRO A 52 -9.65 -0.97 -8.79
CA PRO A 52 -9.83 -0.84 -7.36
C PRO A 52 -11.26 -0.35 -7.14
N CYS A 53 -12.16 -1.29 -6.81
CA CYS A 53 -13.52 -0.95 -6.40
C CYS A 53 -13.50 0.14 -5.32
N ILE A 54 -14.56 0.95 -5.28
CA ILE A 54 -14.73 2.05 -4.33
C ILE A 54 -14.96 1.57 -2.91
#